data_AF-A0A3E5AAU6-F1
#
_entry.id   AF-A0A3E5AAU6-F1
#
_cell.length_a   1.000
_cell.length_b   1.000
_cell.length_c   1.000
_cell.angle_alpha   90.00
_cell.angle_beta   90.00
_cell.angle_gamma   90.00
#
_symmetry.space_group_name_H-M   'P 1'
#
loop_
_entity.id
_entity.type
_entity.pdbx_description
1 polymer ?
#
loop_
_entity_poly.entity_id
_entity_poly.type
_entity_poly.pdbx_seq_one_letter_code
_entity_poly.pdbx_strand_id
1 'polypeptide(L)'
;MEKNHATPILASYVTYKELSSHGNYKSPYQILAEFIKYIIYEKKLYAFSIGEIKSRVENEFEFYLPDAVLKSALKKIDFVTYDATGNYCVNGEKIRVDGVLKKYRDLAETAEISVSEQLISFIEETKDYKLNNREKKELMRAFVSYLIDESNGNKYQEEISSFIIKKSDDKKITEYLNSVREGVILYTGLNYNIDEIGSLKRDLTLYLDMEVLFDIYGYNGEVFQRLALDLFKLARDANSKEKRVRFRYFEETKAEIDLFFAKAEEIVKGKVLLKDNVAMKAITNGCQDVSDISDRKADFYTKLQYSYGIIQDERASYYYKSDTDANLEWTFSEGEKKDLEVQFAVKMISHINKLRNNKPFYEYTESGAIFITETRKVQEYSRKMVDLISNEISSEKKMVGYAISMGMITNILWYKLSKGFGNNDFPQNINSVLKAKIVLSNLISQNVSKKFDECKQAYQKGELDEQQLAARLLALREKAVKPEDITTDNLEDSLNFDSKHIE
;
A
#
# COMPACT_ATOMS: atom_id res chain seq x y z
N MET A 1 18.25 11.69 -31.48
CA MET A 1 18.30 11.63 -30.00
C MET A 1 17.35 10.52 -29.58
N GLU A 2 17.90 9.37 -29.17
CA GLU A 2 17.09 8.29 -28.61
C GLU A 2 16.41 8.80 -27.35
N LYS A 3 15.07 8.72 -27.30
CA LYS A 3 14.30 8.94 -26.07
C LYS A 3 14.66 7.83 -25.08
N ASN A 4 15.73 8.03 -24.32
CA ASN A 4 16.08 7.23 -23.14
C ASN A 4 15.16 7.56 -21.95
N HIS A 5 13.90 7.91 -22.22
CA HIS A 5 13.01 8.42 -21.18
C HIS A 5 12.46 7.30 -20.31
N ALA A 6 12.39 7.66 -19.03
CA ALA A 6 11.69 6.93 -17.99
C ALA A 6 10.29 6.48 -18.43
N THR A 7 9.84 5.44 -17.75
CA THR A 7 8.49 4.88 -17.77
C THR A 7 7.44 6.00 -17.70
N PRO A 8 6.72 6.37 -18.79
CA PRO A 8 5.78 7.51 -18.84
C PRO A 8 4.57 7.40 -17.91
N ILE A 9 4.51 6.33 -17.11
CA ILE A 9 3.42 6.04 -16.19
C ILE A 9 3.30 7.12 -15.10
N LEU A 10 4.39 7.71 -14.62
CA LEU A 10 4.33 8.75 -13.57
C LEU A 10 3.68 10.02 -14.11
N ALA A 11 4.14 10.50 -15.26
CA ALA A 11 3.50 11.60 -15.97
C ALA A 11 2.03 11.30 -16.31
N SER A 12 1.71 10.05 -16.64
CA SER A 12 0.33 9.62 -16.91
C SER A 12 -0.57 9.71 -15.67
N TYR A 13 -0.07 9.31 -14.48
CA TYR A 13 -0.79 9.49 -13.22
C TYR A 13 -1.02 10.96 -12.89
N VAL A 14 0.01 11.80 -13.02
CA VAL A 14 -0.12 13.25 -12.79
C VAL A 14 -1.11 13.86 -13.78
N THR A 15 -1.03 13.51 -15.06
CA THR A 15 -1.98 13.96 -16.09
C THR A 15 -3.41 13.57 -15.73
N TYR A 16 -3.61 12.34 -15.27
CA TYR A 16 -4.92 11.85 -14.83
C TYR A 16 -5.45 12.67 -13.65
N LYS A 17 -4.60 12.93 -12.65
CA LYS A 17 -4.95 13.75 -11.48
C LYS A 17 -5.28 15.18 -11.85
N GLU A 18 -4.50 15.81 -12.74
CA GLU A 18 -4.73 17.18 -13.18
C GLU A 18 -6.04 17.31 -13.94
N LEU A 19 -6.36 16.34 -14.81
CA LEU A 19 -7.66 16.25 -15.47
C LEU A 19 -8.80 16.07 -14.45
N SER A 20 -8.63 15.20 -13.45
CA SER A 20 -9.64 14.99 -12.40
C SER A 20 -9.90 16.25 -11.56
N SER A 21 -8.85 17.01 -11.27
CA SER A 21 -8.91 18.17 -10.38
C SER A 21 -9.47 19.43 -11.06
N HIS A 22 -9.20 19.60 -12.36
CA HIS A 22 -9.56 20.80 -13.10
C HIS A 22 -10.67 20.59 -14.13
N GLY A 23 -10.99 19.34 -14.46
CA GLY A 23 -12.06 18.99 -15.37
C GLY A 23 -13.41 18.81 -14.68
N ASN A 24 -14.49 18.98 -15.43
CA ASN A 24 -15.85 18.70 -14.96
C ASN A 24 -16.23 17.24 -15.29
N TYR A 25 -15.43 16.29 -14.80
CA TYR A 25 -15.65 14.87 -15.00
C TYR A 25 -16.47 14.29 -13.85
N LYS A 26 -17.33 13.31 -14.14
CA LYS A 26 -18.24 12.66 -13.19
C LYS A 26 -17.95 11.17 -13.02
N SER A 27 -17.02 10.62 -13.78
CA SER A 27 -16.66 9.20 -13.73
C SER A 27 -15.23 8.99 -14.24
N PRO A 28 -14.52 7.95 -13.74
CA PRO A 28 -13.16 7.65 -14.20
C PRO A 28 -13.10 7.31 -15.69
N TYR A 29 -14.18 6.75 -16.22
CA TYR A 29 -14.34 6.45 -17.65
C TYR A 29 -14.34 7.69 -18.54
N GLN A 30 -14.80 8.84 -18.03
CA GLN A 30 -14.75 10.10 -18.80
C GLN A 30 -13.32 10.64 -18.88
N ILE A 31 -12.54 10.54 -17.80
CA ILE A 31 -11.12 10.92 -17.86
C ILE A 31 -10.37 9.98 -18.79
N LEU A 32 -10.57 8.66 -18.67
CA LEU A 32 -9.96 7.68 -19.57
C LEU A 32 -10.38 7.92 -21.03
N ALA A 33 -11.59 8.40 -21.28
CA ALA A 33 -12.03 8.78 -22.62
C ALA A 33 -11.17 9.91 -23.21
N GLU A 34 -10.69 10.87 -22.42
CA GLU A 34 -9.77 11.92 -22.91
C GLU A 34 -8.43 11.33 -23.37
N PHE A 35 -7.87 10.35 -22.65
CA PHE A 35 -6.66 9.64 -23.07
C PHE A 35 -6.88 8.90 -24.40
N ILE A 36 -8.03 8.26 -24.57
CA ILE A 36 -8.40 7.58 -25.82
C ILE A 36 -8.62 8.59 -26.96
N LYS A 37 -9.31 9.72 -26.71
CA LYS A 37 -9.50 10.80 -27.70
C LYS A 37 -8.15 11.35 -28.17
N TYR A 38 -7.21 11.56 -27.26
CA TYR A 38 -5.85 11.99 -27.58
C TYR A 38 -5.15 10.99 -28.52
N ILE A 39 -5.22 9.68 -28.23
CA ILE A 39 -4.64 8.64 -29.12
C ILE A 39 -5.31 8.67 -30.50
N ILE A 40 -6.63 8.73 -30.56
CA ILE A 40 -7.38 8.74 -31.83
C ILE A 40 -6.93 9.93 -32.68
N TYR A 41 -6.83 11.11 -32.07
CA TYR A 41 -6.41 12.33 -32.75
C TYR A 41 -4.95 12.28 -33.21
N GLU A 42 -4.00 12.01 -32.30
CA GLU A 42 -2.56 12.03 -32.60
C GLU A 42 -2.16 10.93 -33.60
N LYS A 43 -2.78 9.75 -33.52
CA LYS A 43 -2.50 8.64 -34.44
C LYS A 43 -3.40 8.62 -35.68
N LYS A 44 -4.33 9.57 -35.80
CA LYS A 44 -5.30 9.67 -36.91
C LYS A 44 -6.05 8.34 -37.14
N LEU A 45 -6.60 7.77 -36.06
CA LEU A 45 -7.35 6.53 -36.14
C LEU A 45 -8.76 6.78 -36.69
N TYR A 46 -9.15 6.01 -37.69
CA TYR A 46 -10.50 6.09 -38.29
C TYR A 46 -11.33 4.82 -38.03
N ALA A 47 -10.68 3.69 -37.82
CA ALA A 47 -11.27 2.45 -37.34
C ALA A 47 -10.25 1.66 -36.51
N PHE A 48 -10.71 0.91 -35.51
CA PHE A 48 -9.86 0.05 -34.67
C PHE A 48 -10.67 -1.01 -33.92
N SER A 49 -10.03 -2.12 -33.59
CA SER A 49 -10.52 -3.15 -32.67
C SER A 49 -10.23 -2.78 -31.20
N ILE A 50 -10.86 -3.48 -30.26
CA ILE A 50 -10.59 -3.30 -28.82
C ILE A 50 -9.13 -3.62 -28.47
N GLY A 51 -8.54 -4.64 -29.10
CA GLY A 51 -7.15 -5.03 -28.87
C GLY A 51 -6.15 -3.98 -29.35
N GLU A 52 -6.44 -3.32 -30.47
CA GLU A 52 -5.57 -2.24 -30.99
C GLU A 52 -5.59 -1.01 -30.09
N ILE A 53 -6.76 -0.56 -29.65
CA ILE A 53 -6.82 0.60 -28.75
C ILE A 53 -6.21 0.29 -27.39
N LYS A 54 -6.40 -0.94 -26.87
CA LYS A 54 -5.75 -1.42 -25.66
C LYS A 54 -4.22 -1.34 -25.76
N SER A 55 -3.65 -1.94 -26.80
CA SER A 55 -2.20 -1.90 -27.01
C SER A 55 -1.67 -0.47 -27.16
N ARG A 56 -2.44 0.44 -27.77
CA ARG A 56 -2.04 1.85 -27.87
C ARG A 56 -2.10 2.59 -26.53
N VAL A 57 -3.12 2.34 -25.71
CA VAL A 57 -3.20 2.89 -24.35
C VAL A 57 -2.04 2.40 -23.48
N GLU A 58 -1.74 1.10 -23.54
CA GLU A 58 -0.60 0.50 -22.84
C GLU A 58 0.74 1.10 -23.31
N ASN A 59 0.96 1.23 -24.61
CA ASN A 59 2.23 1.75 -25.14
C ASN A 59 2.44 3.25 -24.90
N GLU A 60 1.37 4.06 -24.91
CA GLU A 60 1.48 5.52 -24.79
C GLU A 60 1.46 6.01 -23.34
N PHE A 61 0.81 5.28 -22.43
CA PHE A 61 0.55 5.71 -21.06
C PHE A 61 0.85 4.66 -19.99
N GLU A 62 1.19 3.42 -20.38
CA GLU A 62 1.41 2.29 -19.47
C GLU A 62 0.21 1.96 -18.55
N PHE A 63 -1.00 2.26 -19.02
CA PHE A 63 -2.24 1.85 -18.36
C PHE A 63 -2.66 0.46 -18.83
N TYR A 64 -2.47 -0.54 -17.97
CA TYR A 64 -2.88 -1.92 -18.18
C TYR A 64 -4.32 -2.14 -17.70
N LEU A 65 -5.27 -2.03 -18.63
CA LEU A 65 -6.71 -2.03 -18.31
C LEU A 65 -7.44 -3.22 -18.96
N PRO A 66 -8.43 -3.82 -18.28
CA PRO A 66 -9.32 -4.81 -18.88
C PRO A 66 -10.12 -4.25 -20.06
N ASP A 67 -10.44 -5.10 -21.04
CA ASP A 67 -11.23 -4.73 -22.22
C ASP A 67 -12.59 -4.11 -21.82
N ALA A 68 -13.22 -4.60 -20.76
CA ALA A 68 -14.46 -4.06 -20.24
C ALA A 68 -14.35 -2.58 -19.82
N VAL A 69 -13.22 -2.17 -19.23
CA VAL A 69 -12.98 -0.79 -18.78
C VAL A 69 -12.83 0.14 -20.00
N LEU A 70 -12.06 -0.29 -21.01
CA LEU A 70 -11.87 0.44 -22.26
C LEU A 70 -13.18 0.57 -23.04
N LYS A 71 -13.97 -0.51 -23.13
CA LYS A 71 -15.33 -0.50 -23.72
C LYS A 71 -16.23 0.54 -23.05
N SER A 72 -16.18 0.64 -21.71
CA SER A 72 -16.95 1.63 -20.95
C SER A 72 -16.51 3.07 -21.19
N ALA A 73 -15.20 3.32 -21.35
CA ALA A 73 -14.67 4.64 -21.70
C ALA A 73 -15.00 5.05 -23.14
N LEU A 74 -14.90 4.14 -24.11
CA LEU A 74 -15.25 4.39 -25.52
C LEU A 74 -16.71 4.84 -25.68
N LYS A 75 -17.64 4.30 -24.89
CA LYS A 75 -19.05 4.75 -24.84
C LYS A 75 -19.22 6.21 -24.41
N LYS A 76 -18.20 6.84 -23.83
CA LYS A 76 -18.21 8.26 -23.43
C LYS A 76 -17.66 9.19 -24.51
N ILE A 77 -17.23 8.67 -25.65
CA ILE A 77 -16.72 9.43 -26.79
C ILE A 77 -17.83 9.54 -27.84
N ASP A 78 -18.33 10.75 -28.05
CA ASP A 78 -19.49 11.05 -28.90
C ASP A 78 -19.24 10.86 -30.41
N PHE A 79 -17.98 10.84 -30.83
CA PHE A 79 -17.58 10.63 -32.22
C PHE A 79 -17.11 9.20 -32.53
N VAL A 80 -17.24 8.25 -31.59
CA VAL A 80 -16.90 6.84 -31.79
C VAL A 80 -18.17 5.99 -31.77
N THR A 81 -18.33 5.12 -32.77
CA THR A 81 -19.44 4.17 -32.88
C THR A 81 -18.92 2.74 -32.99
N TYR A 82 -19.73 1.75 -32.57
CA TYR A 82 -19.40 0.33 -32.71
C TYR A 82 -20.18 -0.27 -33.88
N ASP A 83 -19.49 -0.94 -34.80
CA ASP A 83 -20.09 -1.54 -35.98
C ASP A 83 -20.40 -3.04 -35.82
N ALA A 84 -21.17 -3.59 -36.76
CA ALA A 84 -21.55 -5.01 -36.75
C ALA A 84 -20.39 -5.97 -37.07
N THR A 85 -19.25 -5.47 -37.56
CA THR A 85 -18.04 -6.27 -37.84
C THR A 85 -17.16 -6.43 -36.59
N GLY A 86 -17.55 -5.80 -35.48
CA GLY A 86 -16.84 -5.85 -34.21
C GLY A 86 -15.80 -4.75 -34.04
N ASN A 87 -15.78 -3.74 -34.92
CA ASN A 87 -14.82 -2.64 -34.88
C ASN A 87 -15.47 -1.35 -34.35
N TYR A 88 -14.62 -0.45 -33.84
CA TYR A 88 -14.97 0.92 -33.54
C TYR A 88 -14.65 1.80 -34.74
N CYS A 89 -15.60 2.63 -35.17
CA CYS A 89 -15.44 3.61 -36.23
C CYS A 89 -15.44 5.03 -35.66
N VAL A 90 -14.63 5.90 -36.24
CA VAL A 90 -14.46 7.29 -35.81
C VAL A 90 -15.09 8.22 -36.85
N ASN A 91 -16.00 9.08 -36.43
CA ASN A 91 -16.49 10.17 -37.26
C ASN A 91 -15.47 11.32 -37.24
N GLY A 92 -14.64 11.40 -38.30
CA GLY A 92 -13.58 12.39 -38.44
C GLY A 92 -14.04 13.85 -38.31
N GLU A 93 -15.24 14.17 -38.78
CA GLU A 93 -15.80 15.54 -38.72
C GLU A 93 -16.17 15.98 -37.31
N LYS A 94 -16.37 15.02 -36.40
CA LYS A 94 -16.76 15.26 -35.00
C LYS A 94 -15.61 15.17 -34.02
N ILE A 95 -14.37 14.91 -34.49
CA ILE A 95 -13.21 14.84 -33.60
C ILE A 95 -13.02 16.21 -32.92
N ARG A 96 -13.11 16.22 -31.60
CA ARG A 96 -12.88 17.41 -30.76
C ARG A 96 -11.86 17.06 -29.69
N VAL A 97 -10.68 17.68 -29.79
CA VAL A 97 -9.62 17.61 -28.77
C VAL A 97 -9.19 19.04 -28.48
N ASP A 98 -9.37 19.50 -27.25
CA ASP A 98 -9.11 20.88 -26.81
C ASP A 98 -7.64 21.12 -26.40
N GLY A 99 -6.81 20.09 -26.47
CA GLY A 99 -5.38 20.13 -26.13
C GLY A 99 -5.09 20.14 -24.63
N VAL A 100 -6.10 20.10 -23.76
CA VAL A 100 -5.92 20.16 -22.30
C VAL A 100 -5.11 18.97 -21.78
N LEU A 101 -5.43 17.75 -22.26
CA LEU A 101 -4.66 16.56 -21.90
C LEU A 101 -3.19 16.70 -22.30
N LYS A 102 -2.91 17.18 -23.52
CA LYS A 102 -1.55 17.39 -24.02
C LYS A 102 -0.79 18.37 -23.14
N LYS A 103 -1.42 19.49 -22.78
CA LYS A 103 -0.82 20.48 -21.88
C LYS A 103 -0.43 19.88 -20.53
N TYR A 104 -1.34 19.13 -19.88
CA TYR A 104 -1.04 18.52 -18.58
C TYR A 104 0.03 17.43 -18.70
N ARG A 105 0.01 16.66 -19.78
CA ARG A 105 1.02 15.67 -20.10
C ARG A 105 2.41 16.29 -20.25
N ASP A 106 2.54 17.34 -21.06
CA ASP A 106 3.83 18.00 -21.31
C ASP A 106 4.44 18.58 -20.02
N LEU A 107 3.60 19.16 -19.16
CA LEU A 107 4.01 19.66 -17.83
C LEU A 107 4.47 18.52 -16.91
N ALA A 108 3.72 17.42 -16.88
CA ALA A 108 4.02 16.26 -16.07
C ALA A 108 5.32 15.56 -16.53
N GLU A 109 5.52 15.38 -17.84
CA GLU A 109 6.75 14.81 -18.41
C GLU A 109 7.97 15.68 -18.09
N THR A 110 7.83 17.01 -18.16
CA THR A 110 8.91 17.94 -17.80
C THR A 110 9.30 17.82 -16.32
N ALA A 111 8.31 17.74 -15.43
CA ALA A 111 8.54 17.55 -14.00
C ALA A 111 9.17 16.19 -13.70
N GLU A 112 8.69 15.12 -14.35
CA GLU A 112 9.22 13.76 -14.21
C GLU A 112 10.71 13.70 -14.57
N ILE A 113 11.11 14.30 -15.70
CA ILE A 113 12.51 14.36 -16.12
C ILE A 113 13.35 15.05 -15.05
N SER A 114 12.90 16.23 -14.58
CA SER A 114 13.65 17.00 -13.58
C SER A 114 13.83 16.25 -12.26
N VAL A 115 12.78 15.60 -11.75
CA VAL A 115 12.86 14.83 -10.49
C VAL A 115 13.72 13.58 -10.66
N SER A 116 13.60 12.90 -11.80
CA SER A 116 14.40 11.71 -12.12
C SER A 116 15.89 12.03 -12.20
N GLU A 117 16.26 13.13 -12.85
CA GLU A 117 17.65 13.61 -12.93
C GLU A 117 18.19 13.95 -11.53
N GLN A 118 17.39 14.63 -10.70
CA GLN A 118 17.80 14.94 -9.33
C GLN A 118 17.97 13.69 -8.45
N LEU A 119 17.12 12.68 -8.59
CA LEU A 119 17.28 11.41 -7.89
C LEU A 119 18.55 10.68 -8.32
N ILE A 120 18.84 10.66 -9.62
CA ILE A 120 20.08 10.08 -10.15
C ILE A 120 21.30 10.82 -9.59
N SER A 121 21.32 12.15 -9.69
CA SER A 121 22.43 12.96 -9.16
C SER A 121 22.63 12.74 -7.67
N PHE A 122 21.55 12.71 -6.88
CA PHE A 122 21.62 12.47 -5.45
C PHE A 122 22.30 11.13 -5.12
N ILE A 123 21.94 10.06 -5.83
CA ILE A 123 22.54 8.74 -5.61
C ILE A 123 23.99 8.70 -6.09
N GLU A 124 24.30 9.31 -7.24
CA GLU A 124 25.65 9.36 -7.76
C GLU A 124 26.61 10.14 -6.83
N GLU A 125 26.12 11.22 -6.22
CA GLU A 125 26.86 12.02 -5.23
C GLU A 125 27.03 11.26 -3.91
N THR A 126 25.96 10.64 -3.40
CA THR A 126 25.99 9.91 -2.13
C THR A 126 26.92 8.69 -2.19
N LYS A 127 27.01 8.02 -3.34
CA LYS A 127 27.84 6.82 -3.53
C LYS A 127 29.23 7.10 -4.09
N ASP A 128 29.53 8.35 -4.43
CA ASP A 128 30.74 8.74 -5.18
C ASP A 128 30.96 7.84 -6.42
N TYR A 129 29.87 7.54 -7.13
CA TYR A 129 29.86 6.59 -8.25
C TYR A 129 28.85 6.98 -9.31
N LYS A 130 29.26 6.98 -10.59
CA LYS A 130 28.38 7.25 -11.72
C LYS A 130 27.60 5.99 -12.12
N LEU A 131 26.27 6.08 -12.05
CA LEU A 131 25.38 4.99 -12.45
C LEU A 131 25.46 4.77 -13.96
N ASN A 132 25.57 3.51 -14.36
CA ASN A 132 25.47 3.14 -15.78
C ASN A 132 24.00 3.11 -16.25
N ASN A 133 23.78 2.98 -17.56
CA ASN A 133 22.44 2.99 -18.16
C ASN A 133 21.51 1.88 -17.64
N ARG A 134 22.06 0.71 -17.28
CA ARG A 134 21.26 -0.39 -16.72
C ARG A 134 20.80 -0.04 -15.31
N GLU A 135 21.70 0.49 -14.48
CA GLU A 135 21.38 0.89 -13.11
C GLU A 135 20.37 2.05 -13.08
N LYS A 136 20.52 3.03 -13.97
CA LYS A 136 19.54 4.12 -14.12
C LYS A 136 18.14 3.57 -14.43
N LYS A 137 18.04 2.60 -15.35
CA LYS A 137 16.76 1.94 -15.67
C LYS A 137 16.19 1.15 -14.48
N GLU A 138 17.03 0.41 -13.76
CA GLU A 138 16.62 -0.34 -12.57
C GLU A 138 16.15 0.59 -11.45
N LEU A 139 16.84 1.73 -11.25
CA LEU A 139 16.46 2.77 -10.30
C LEU A 139 15.11 3.41 -10.65
N MET A 140 14.88 3.77 -11.92
CA MET A 140 13.60 4.34 -12.34
C MET A 140 12.44 3.36 -12.16
N ARG A 141 12.64 2.08 -12.47
CA ARG A 141 11.63 1.03 -12.18
C ARG A 141 11.35 0.90 -10.69
N ALA A 142 12.39 0.93 -9.87
CA ALA A 142 12.25 0.89 -8.41
C ALA A 142 11.51 2.13 -7.88
N PHE A 143 11.79 3.31 -8.44
CA PHE A 143 11.14 4.56 -8.09
C PHE A 143 9.65 4.57 -8.46
N VAL A 144 9.31 4.08 -9.65
CA VAL A 144 7.92 3.87 -10.08
C VAL A 144 7.18 2.92 -9.13
N SER A 145 7.74 1.73 -8.88
CA SER A 145 7.14 0.76 -7.96
C SER A 145 7.00 1.30 -6.55
N TYR A 146 7.98 2.09 -6.08
CA TYR A 146 7.93 2.77 -4.80
C TYR A 146 6.75 3.74 -4.73
N LEU A 147 6.47 4.54 -5.76
CA LEU A 147 5.37 5.51 -5.70
C LEU A 147 3.97 4.86 -5.80
N ILE A 148 3.83 3.70 -6.46
CA ILE A 148 2.53 3.03 -6.72
C ILE A 148 2.06 2.10 -5.58
N ASP A 149 2.79 2.02 -4.46
CA ASP A 149 2.45 1.16 -3.30
C ASP A 149 2.47 -0.37 -3.57
N GLU A 150 3.11 -0.84 -4.65
CA GLU A 150 3.17 -2.29 -4.97
C GLU A 150 4.37 -3.05 -4.37
N SER A 151 5.38 -2.38 -3.82
CA SER A 151 6.46 -3.09 -3.13
C SER A 151 7.21 -2.26 -2.07
N ASN A 152 7.34 -2.85 -0.88
CA ASN A 152 8.39 -2.54 0.08
C ASN A 152 9.45 -3.66 -0.05
N GLY A 153 10.72 -3.31 -0.23
CA GLY A 153 11.83 -4.26 -0.36
C GLY A 153 12.55 -4.27 -1.71
N ASN A 154 12.52 -3.17 -2.47
CA ASN A 154 13.41 -3.02 -3.62
C ASN A 154 14.81 -2.54 -3.16
N LYS A 155 15.85 -2.81 -3.96
CA LYS A 155 17.26 -2.53 -3.58
C LYS A 155 17.62 -1.03 -3.47
N TYR A 156 16.76 -0.14 -3.96
CA TYR A 156 16.97 1.32 -3.93
C TYR A 156 16.06 2.02 -2.92
N GLN A 157 15.33 1.28 -2.08
CA GLN A 157 14.29 1.85 -1.22
C GLN A 157 14.86 2.82 -0.18
N GLU A 158 16.08 2.56 0.31
CA GLU A 158 16.76 3.41 1.26
C GLU A 158 17.14 4.73 0.58
N GLU A 159 17.79 4.65 -0.57
CA GLU A 159 18.25 5.81 -1.33
C GLU A 159 17.08 6.68 -1.83
N ILE A 160 16.00 6.06 -2.31
CA ILE A 160 14.79 6.77 -2.73
C ILE A 160 14.17 7.48 -1.53
N SER A 161 14.05 6.82 -0.38
CA SER A 161 13.45 7.43 0.81
C SER A 161 14.32 8.57 1.35
N SER A 162 15.64 8.38 1.38
CA SER A 162 16.60 9.42 1.77
C SER A 162 16.55 10.63 0.84
N PHE A 163 16.45 10.43 -0.47
CA PHE A 163 16.24 11.51 -1.43
C PHE A 163 14.97 12.32 -1.11
N ILE A 164 13.84 11.64 -0.90
CA ILE A 164 12.56 12.30 -0.62
C ILE A 164 12.63 13.12 0.67
N ILE A 165 13.29 12.60 1.72
CA ILE A 165 13.44 13.32 2.99
C ILE A 165 14.38 14.52 2.81
N LYS A 166 15.53 14.36 2.16
CA LYS A 166 16.46 15.47 1.89
C LYS A 166 15.86 16.55 0.98
N LYS A 167 14.82 16.22 0.20
CA LYS A 167 14.05 17.15 -0.63
C LYS A 167 12.71 17.56 -0.03
N SER A 168 12.46 17.28 1.25
CA SER A 168 11.15 17.54 1.88
C SER A 168 10.75 19.02 1.93
N ASP A 169 11.73 19.94 1.93
CA ASP A 169 11.48 21.39 1.85
C ASP A 169 11.33 21.91 0.41
N ASP A 170 11.66 21.10 -0.60
CA ASP A 170 11.43 21.45 -2.01
C ASP A 170 9.97 21.21 -2.39
N LYS A 171 9.19 22.29 -2.34
CA LYS A 171 7.76 22.26 -2.67
C LYS A 171 7.48 21.71 -4.07
N LYS A 172 8.32 21.98 -5.07
CA LYS A 172 8.08 21.50 -6.44
C LYS A 172 8.21 19.98 -6.53
N ILE A 173 9.23 19.43 -5.88
CA ILE A 173 9.45 17.98 -5.87
C ILE A 173 8.34 17.30 -5.07
N THR A 174 8.06 17.78 -3.85
CA THR A 174 7.05 17.18 -2.98
C THR A 174 5.64 17.24 -3.58
N GLU A 175 5.24 18.36 -4.22
CA GLU A 175 3.96 18.46 -4.93
C GLU A 175 3.87 17.51 -6.12
N TYR A 176 4.95 17.34 -6.89
CA TYR A 176 5.00 16.37 -7.98
C TYR A 176 4.83 14.93 -7.47
N LEU A 177 5.59 14.53 -6.45
CA LEU A 177 5.51 13.18 -5.87
C LEU A 177 4.15 12.88 -5.27
N ASN A 178 3.55 13.85 -4.57
CA ASN A 178 2.19 13.73 -4.06
C ASN A 178 1.19 13.63 -5.22
N SER A 179 1.30 14.44 -6.27
CA SER A 179 0.42 14.38 -7.45
C SER A 179 0.49 13.04 -8.17
N VAL A 180 1.67 12.41 -8.24
CA VAL A 180 1.81 11.04 -8.73
C VAL A 180 0.96 10.08 -7.88
N ARG A 181 1.12 10.13 -6.55
CA ARG A 181 0.42 9.23 -5.61
C ARG A 181 -1.09 9.47 -5.59
N GLU A 182 -1.54 10.71 -5.71
CA GLU A 182 -2.94 11.07 -5.92
C GLU A 182 -3.48 10.46 -7.23
N GLY A 183 -2.71 10.57 -8.32
CA GLY A 183 -3.04 9.97 -9.61
C GLY A 183 -3.17 8.44 -9.55
N VAL A 184 -2.31 7.77 -8.77
CA VAL A 184 -2.39 6.32 -8.51
C VAL A 184 -3.71 5.95 -7.83
N ILE A 185 -4.15 6.73 -6.85
CA ILE A 185 -5.42 6.46 -6.14
C ILE A 185 -6.62 6.70 -7.04
N LEU A 186 -6.57 7.73 -7.88
CA LEU A 186 -7.61 7.95 -8.87
C LEU A 186 -7.65 6.82 -9.91
N TYR A 187 -6.49 6.30 -10.32
CA TYR A 187 -6.38 5.15 -11.20
C TYR A 187 -6.84 3.84 -10.55
N THR A 188 -6.74 3.71 -9.21
CA THR A 188 -7.25 2.56 -8.44
C THR A 188 -8.73 2.29 -8.72
N GLY A 189 -9.53 3.35 -8.93
CA GLY A 189 -10.94 3.20 -9.33
C GLY A 189 -11.15 2.45 -10.64
N LEU A 190 -10.29 2.67 -11.64
CA LEU A 190 -10.30 1.93 -12.91
C LEU A 190 -9.87 0.47 -12.72
N ASN A 191 -8.83 0.25 -11.92
CA ASN A 191 -8.25 -1.08 -11.71
C ASN A 191 -9.16 -2.06 -10.94
N TYR A 192 -10.02 -1.56 -10.06
CA TYR A 192 -10.89 -2.38 -9.21
C TYR A 192 -12.38 -2.27 -9.57
N ASN A 193 -12.68 -1.91 -10.83
CA ASN A 193 -14.04 -1.86 -11.38
C ASN A 193 -15.01 -1.01 -10.54
N ILE A 194 -14.54 0.09 -9.95
CA ILE A 194 -15.39 0.96 -9.14
C ILE A 194 -16.19 1.86 -10.09
N ASP A 195 -17.31 1.33 -10.57
CA ASP A 195 -18.13 1.95 -11.61
C ASP A 195 -19.05 3.06 -11.07
N GLU A 196 -19.37 3.00 -9.77
CA GLU A 196 -20.26 3.91 -9.08
C GLU A 196 -19.62 4.43 -7.79
N ILE A 197 -19.79 5.72 -7.54
CA ILE A 197 -19.28 6.45 -6.37
C ILE A 197 -20.45 6.91 -5.51
N GLY A 198 -20.27 6.96 -4.20
CA GLY A 198 -21.26 7.41 -3.24
C GLY A 198 -21.31 6.49 -2.04
N SER A 199 -22.42 5.78 -1.85
CA SER A 199 -22.60 4.83 -0.75
C SER A 199 -22.11 3.43 -1.11
N LEU A 200 -21.72 2.65 -0.10
CA LEU A 200 -21.56 1.21 -0.28
C LEU A 200 -22.92 0.55 -0.56
N LYS A 201 -22.91 -0.48 -1.40
CA LYS A 201 -24.10 -1.27 -1.77
C LYS A 201 -24.28 -2.53 -0.93
N ARG A 202 -23.20 -3.01 -0.30
CA ARG A 202 -23.19 -4.19 0.57
C ARG A 202 -22.46 -3.88 1.87
N ASP A 203 -22.68 -4.75 2.84
CA ASP A 203 -21.89 -4.74 4.06
C ASP A 203 -20.46 -5.19 3.77
N LEU A 204 -19.53 -4.60 4.50
CA LEU A 204 -18.10 -4.90 4.42
C LEU A 204 -17.56 -5.06 5.84
N THR A 205 -16.93 -6.21 6.11
CA THR A 205 -16.24 -6.47 7.38
C THR A 205 -14.74 -6.51 7.14
N LEU A 206 -14.02 -5.61 7.79
CA LEU A 206 -12.57 -5.52 7.76
C LEU A 206 -12.02 -6.29 8.97
N TYR A 207 -11.34 -7.41 8.71
CA TYR A 207 -10.67 -8.21 9.72
C TYR A 207 -9.25 -7.69 9.89
N LEU A 208 -8.92 -7.19 11.08
CA LEU A 208 -7.69 -6.45 11.34
C LEU A 208 -6.65 -7.37 11.96
N ASP A 209 -5.43 -7.30 11.45
CA ASP A 209 -4.25 -7.96 12.01
C ASP A 209 -3.69 -7.22 13.24
N MET A 210 -2.81 -7.86 14.02
CA MET A 210 -2.26 -7.31 15.26
C MET A 210 -1.56 -5.96 15.04
N GLU A 211 -0.76 -5.84 13.96
CA GLU A 211 -0.02 -4.62 13.61
C GLU A 211 -0.97 -3.43 13.43
N VAL A 212 -2.08 -3.63 12.72
CA VAL A 212 -3.11 -2.62 12.46
C VAL A 212 -3.83 -2.24 13.76
N LEU A 213 -4.11 -3.20 14.63
CA LEU A 213 -4.73 -2.93 15.93
C LEU A 213 -3.80 -2.11 16.85
N PHE A 214 -2.49 -2.36 16.80
CA PHE A 214 -1.49 -1.58 17.53
C PHE A 214 -1.35 -0.16 16.97
N ASP A 215 -1.45 0.02 15.66
CA ASP A 215 -1.51 1.35 15.02
C ASP A 215 -2.70 2.15 15.53
N ILE A 216 -3.91 1.55 15.52
CA ILE A 216 -5.15 2.19 15.98
C ILE A 216 -5.05 2.66 17.44
N TYR A 217 -4.46 1.82 18.30
CA TYR A 217 -4.29 2.16 19.71
C TYR A 217 -3.25 3.28 19.91
N GLY A 218 -2.18 3.26 19.11
CA GLY A 218 -1.06 4.19 19.14
C GLY A 218 0.26 3.57 19.63
N TYR A 219 0.36 2.25 19.74
CA TYR A 219 1.58 1.60 20.25
C TYR A 219 2.75 1.65 19.27
N ASN A 220 2.48 1.72 17.96
CA ASN A 220 3.54 1.83 16.94
C ASN A 220 4.01 3.27 16.68
N GLY A 221 3.35 4.28 17.29
CA GLY A 221 3.69 5.69 17.10
C GLY A 221 2.54 6.54 16.54
N GLU A 222 2.72 7.85 16.57
CA GLU A 222 1.66 8.82 16.23
C GLU A 222 1.41 8.88 14.72
N VAL A 223 2.45 8.63 13.90
CA VAL A 223 2.30 8.58 12.44
C VAL A 223 1.38 7.44 12.03
N PHE A 224 1.64 6.22 12.52
CA PHE A 224 0.82 5.05 12.21
C PHE A 224 -0.60 5.19 12.75
N GLN A 225 -0.76 5.76 13.96
CA GLN A 225 -2.07 6.04 14.51
C GLN A 225 -2.89 6.99 13.64
N ARG A 226 -2.30 8.08 13.14
CA ARG A 226 -2.99 9.02 12.25
C ARG A 226 -3.45 8.34 10.96
N LEU A 227 -2.60 7.50 10.35
CA LEU A 227 -2.96 6.73 9.17
C LEU A 227 -4.12 5.75 9.43
N ALA A 228 -4.12 5.09 10.59
CA ALA A 228 -5.22 4.22 10.98
C ALA A 228 -6.52 5.02 11.21
N LEU A 229 -6.44 6.18 11.85
CA LEU A 229 -7.61 7.02 12.11
C LEU A 229 -8.26 7.58 10.83
N ASP A 230 -7.49 7.77 9.75
CA ASP A 230 -8.05 8.11 8.43
C ASP A 230 -9.01 7.02 7.92
N LEU A 231 -8.65 5.74 8.07
CA LEU A 231 -9.53 4.61 7.72
C LEU A 231 -10.82 4.64 8.56
N PHE A 232 -10.73 4.93 9.85
CA PHE A 232 -11.92 5.03 10.72
C PHE A 232 -12.79 6.24 10.38
N LYS A 233 -12.20 7.37 9.97
CA LYS A 233 -12.96 8.52 9.47
C LYS A 233 -13.79 8.09 8.25
N LEU A 234 -13.16 7.45 7.26
CA LEU A 234 -13.86 6.95 6.07
C LEU A 234 -14.94 5.91 6.40
N ALA A 235 -14.65 4.98 7.30
CA ALA A 235 -15.64 3.99 7.72
C ALA A 235 -16.83 4.62 8.47
N ARG A 236 -16.62 5.69 9.24
CA ARG A 236 -17.70 6.46 9.86
C ARG A 236 -18.53 7.19 8.79
N ASP A 237 -17.89 7.79 7.80
CA ASP A 237 -18.57 8.47 6.70
C ASP A 237 -19.44 7.49 5.89
N ALA A 238 -18.88 6.31 5.59
CA ALA A 238 -19.60 5.18 4.99
C ALA A 238 -20.83 4.75 5.81
N ASN A 239 -20.70 4.79 7.14
CA ASN A 239 -21.72 4.36 8.08
C ASN A 239 -22.75 5.44 8.44
N SER A 240 -22.61 6.65 7.89
CA SER A 240 -23.44 7.81 8.26
C SER A 240 -24.95 7.58 8.01
N LYS A 241 -25.31 6.81 6.99
CA LYS A 241 -26.71 6.46 6.68
C LYS A 241 -27.09 5.07 7.18
N GLU A 242 -26.26 4.09 6.89
CA GLU A 242 -26.46 2.68 7.25
C GLU A 242 -25.13 2.10 7.70
N LYS A 243 -25.14 1.32 8.79
CA LYS A 243 -23.94 0.71 9.35
C LYS A 243 -23.46 -0.47 8.48
N ARG A 244 -22.77 -0.18 7.39
CA ARG A 244 -22.28 -1.13 6.38
C ARG A 244 -20.86 -1.62 6.64
N VAL A 245 -19.98 -0.76 7.15
CA VAL A 245 -18.58 -1.10 7.45
C VAL A 245 -18.44 -1.54 8.91
N ARG A 246 -17.88 -2.73 9.11
CA ARG A 246 -17.59 -3.31 10.43
C ARG A 246 -16.11 -3.64 10.55
N PHE A 247 -15.59 -3.60 11.77
CA PHE A 247 -14.22 -4.00 12.08
C PHE A 247 -14.22 -5.18 13.04
N ARG A 248 -13.45 -6.22 12.74
CA ARG A 248 -13.32 -7.43 13.56
C ARG A 248 -11.86 -7.87 13.62
N TYR A 249 -11.54 -8.82 14.47
CA TYR A 249 -10.28 -9.57 14.44
C TYR A 249 -10.55 -11.05 14.72
N PHE A 250 -9.69 -11.93 14.21
CA PHE A 250 -9.83 -13.37 14.41
C PHE A 250 -9.29 -13.81 15.78
N GLU A 251 -9.65 -15.02 16.21
CA GLU A 251 -9.08 -15.63 17.42
C GLU A 251 -7.56 -15.75 17.33
N GLU A 252 -7.02 -16.04 16.14
CA GLU A 252 -5.58 -16.10 15.90
C GLU A 252 -4.90 -14.76 16.20
N THR A 253 -5.48 -13.65 15.74
CA THR A 253 -4.98 -12.30 16.03
C THR A 253 -5.02 -12.02 17.53
N LYS A 254 -6.10 -12.44 18.22
CA LYS A 254 -6.19 -12.32 19.67
C LYS A 254 -5.07 -13.10 20.38
N ALA A 255 -4.81 -14.33 19.95
CA ALA A 255 -3.77 -15.18 20.52
C ALA A 255 -2.38 -14.55 20.34
N GLU A 256 -2.10 -13.94 19.18
CA GLU A 256 -0.86 -13.20 18.94
C GLU A 256 -0.71 -11.98 19.85
N ILE A 257 -1.76 -11.17 20.00
CA ILE A 257 -1.78 -10.03 20.93
C ILE A 257 -1.53 -10.51 22.36
N ASP A 258 -2.23 -11.56 22.79
CA ASP A 258 -2.09 -12.08 24.15
C ASP A 258 -0.68 -12.61 24.43
N LEU A 259 -0.06 -13.27 23.45
CA LEU A 259 1.34 -13.69 23.50
C LEU A 259 2.29 -12.48 23.54
N PHE A 260 1.97 -11.40 22.82
CA PHE A 260 2.75 -10.16 22.84
C PHE A 260 2.75 -9.54 24.24
N PHE A 261 1.59 -9.41 24.88
CA PHE A 261 1.49 -8.93 26.27
C PHE A 261 2.16 -9.89 27.27
N ALA A 262 2.05 -11.20 27.08
CA ALA A 262 2.75 -12.17 27.94
C ALA A 262 4.28 -12.01 27.86
N LYS A 263 4.82 -11.71 26.67
CA LYS A 263 6.25 -11.36 26.51
C LYS A 263 6.59 -10.06 27.23
N ALA A 264 5.70 -9.07 27.20
CA ALA A 264 5.88 -7.81 27.93
C ALA A 264 5.99 -8.04 29.45
N GLU A 265 5.17 -8.93 30.02
CA GLU A 265 5.28 -9.32 31.43
C GLU A 265 6.64 -9.94 31.77
N GLU A 266 7.16 -10.83 30.92
CA GLU A 266 8.46 -11.47 31.16
C GLU A 266 9.62 -10.48 31.05
N ILE A 267 9.46 -9.42 30.27
CA ILE A 267 10.40 -8.28 30.22
C ILE A 267 10.36 -7.48 31.52
N VAL A 268 9.17 -7.12 32.01
CA VAL A 268 9.03 -6.37 33.28
C VAL A 268 9.53 -7.19 34.48
N LYS A 269 9.37 -8.51 34.47
CA LYS A 269 9.96 -9.43 35.46
C LYS A 269 11.49 -9.55 35.36
N GLY A 270 12.14 -8.92 34.37
CA GLY A 270 13.59 -9.00 34.14
C GLY A 270 14.08 -10.34 33.59
N LYS A 271 13.19 -11.23 33.14
CA LYS A 271 13.55 -12.56 32.62
C LYS A 271 13.96 -12.53 31.15
N VAL A 272 13.45 -11.56 30.40
CA VAL A 272 13.72 -11.39 28.97
C VAL A 272 14.21 -9.97 28.72
N LEU A 273 15.31 -9.85 27.98
CA LEU A 273 15.78 -8.53 27.53
C LEU A 273 14.80 -7.98 26.47
N LEU A 274 14.36 -6.74 26.69
CA LEU A 274 13.58 -5.99 25.71
C LEU A 274 14.41 -5.85 24.41
N LYS A 275 13.93 -6.47 23.34
CA LYS A 275 14.38 -6.16 21.97
C LYS A 275 13.87 -4.79 21.56
N ASP A 276 14.56 -4.12 20.65
CA ASP A 276 14.08 -2.85 20.12
C ASP A 276 12.85 -3.06 19.24
N ASN A 277 11.68 -2.95 19.86
CA ASN A 277 10.38 -3.01 19.21
C ASN A 277 9.53 -1.87 19.76
N VAL A 278 9.02 -1.01 18.88
CA VAL A 278 8.32 0.22 19.24
C VAL A 278 7.09 -0.05 20.10
N ALA A 279 6.23 -0.98 19.68
CA ALA A 279 5.05 -1.38 20.45
C ALA A 279 5.43 -1.99 21.80
N MET A 280 6.45 -2.86 21.85
CA MET A 280 6.89 -3.46 23.10
C MET A 280 7.45 -2.41 24.07
N LYS A 281 8.22 -1.43 23.58
CA LYS A 281 8.67 -0.26 24.37
C LYS A 281 7.47 0.53 24.88
N ALA A 282 6.48 0.82 24.03
CA ALA A 282 5.27 1.54 24.43
C ALA A 282 4.47 0.78 25.50
N ILE A 283 4.42 -0.55 25.43
CA ILE A 283 3.71 -1.39 26.40
C ILE A 283 4.49 -1.56 27.72
N THR A 284 5.82 -1.64 27.69
CA THR A 284 6.64 -1.94 28.89
C THR A 284 7.16 -0.70 29.61
N ASN A 285 7.47 0.40 28.92
CA ASN A 285 8.06 1.58 29.53
C ASN A 285 7.11 2.20 30.58
N GLY A 286 7.67 2.52 31.75
CA GLY A 286 6.94 3.10 32.87
C GLY A 286 6.15 2.10 33.71
N CYS A 287 6.20 0.80 33.41
CA CYS A 287 5.61 -0.24 34.27
C CYS A 287 6.53 -0.52 35.46
N GLN A 288 5.96 -0.61 36.64
CA GLN A 288 6.59 -1.01 37.89
C GLN A 288 6.53 -2.53 38.07
N ASP A 289 5.38 -3.12 37.74
CA ASP A 289 5.18 -4.57 37.84
C ASP A 289 4.22 -5.12 36.76
N VAL A 290 3.87 -6.39 36.90
CA VAL A 290 3.05 -7.14 35.93
C VAL A 290 1.58 -6.75 35.94
N SER A 291 1.09 -6.12 37.02
CA SER A 291 -0.27 -5.58 37.08
C SER A 291 -0.43 -4.41 36.11
N ASP A 292 0.59 -3.54 35.96
CA ASP A 292 0.56 -2.47 34.96
C ASP A 292 0.41 -2.99 33.52
N ILE A 293 1.04 -4.13 33.21
CA ILE A 293 0.90 -4.79 31.90
C ILE A 293 -0.51 -5.35 31.72
N SER A 294 -1.09 -5.90 32.80
CA SER A 294 -2.46 -6.42 32.81
C SER A 294 -3.48 -5.28 32.60
N ASP A 295 -3.27 -4.14 33.25
CA ASP A 295 -4.09 -2.93 33.10
C ASP A 295 -4.01 -2.39 31.67
N ARG A 296 -2.79 -2.26 31.11
CA ARG A 296 -2.60 -1.84 29.70
C ARG A 296 -3.28 -2.78 28.71
N LYS A 297 -3.26 -4.09 28.97
CA LYS A 297 -3.96 -5.09 28.15
C LYS A 297 -5.47 -4.91 28.23
N ALA A 298 -6.01 -4.68 29.44
CA ALA A 298 -7.43 -4.44 29.64
C ALA A 298 -7.88 -3.14 28.96
N ASP A 299 -7.09 -2.07 29.09
CA ASP A 299 -7.32 -0.78 28.43
C ASP A 299 -7.28 -0.90 26.90
N PHE A 300 -6.34 -1.70 26.38
CA PHE A 300 -6.23 -1.99 24.96
C PHE A 300 -7.53 -2.57 24.40
N TYR A 301 -8.00 -3.70 24.94
CA TYR A 301 -9.25 -4.32 24.47
C TYR A 301 -10.48 -3.44 24.73
N THR A 302 -10.53 -2.74 25.87
CA THR A 302 -11.60 -1.80 26.20
C THR A 302 -11.69 -0.68 25.18
N LYS A 303 -10.57 -0.06 24.82
CA LYS A 303 -10.53 1.01 23.81
C LYS A 303 -10.92 0.49 22.42
N LEU A 304 -10.44 -0.68 22.02
CA LEU A 304 -10.84 -1.30 20.74
C LEU A 304 -12.37 -1.50 20.67
N GLN A 305 -12.96 -2.06 21.72
CA GLN A 305 -14.39 -2.35 21.77
C GLN A 305 -15.25 -1.09 21.85
N TYR A 306 -14.99 -0.22 22.82
CA TYR A 306 -15.91 0.87 23.16
C TYR A 306 -15.65 2.16 22.38
N SER A 307 -14.40 2.44 21.99
CA SER A 307 -14.07 3.64 21.21
C SER A 307 -14.16 3.40 19.71
N TYR A 308 -13.83 2.19 19.24
CA TYR A 308 -13.73 1.89 17.81
C TYR A 308 -14.74 0.83 17.32
N GLY A 309 -15.47 0.17 18.22
CA GLY A 309 -16.43 -0.89 17.84
C GLY A 309 -15.78 -2.14 17.25
N ILE A 310 -14.48 -2.34 17.52
CA ILE A 310 -13.67 -3.46 17.09
C ILE A 310 -13.80 -4.56 18.15
N ILE A 311 -14.31 -5.71 17.75
CA ILE A 311 -14.48 -6.87 18.64
C ILE A 311 -13.98 -8.13 17.95
N GLN A 312 -13.67 -9.16 18.74
CA GLN A 312 -13.39 -10.48 18.20
C GLN A 312 -14.58 -10.96 17.38
N ASP A 313 -14.29 -11.66 16.29
CA ASP A 313 -15.33 -12.32 15.52
C ASP A 313 -16.12 -13.33 16.36
N GLU A 314 -17.44 -13.32 16.22
CA GLU A 314 -18.35 -14.12 17.06
C GLU A 314 -18.40 -15.60 16.61
N ARG A 315 -17.80 -15.91 15.45
CA ARG A 315 -17.77 -17.25 14.90
C ARG A 315 -16.85 -18.15 15.72
N ALA A 316 -17.42 -19.19 16.34
CA ALA A 316 -16.68 -20.10 17.19
C ALA A 316 -15.71 -21.04 16.44
N SER A 317 -15.92 -21.29 15.15
CA SER A 317 -14.99 -22.10 14.34
C SER A 317 -15.08 -21.78 12.85
N TYR A 318 -13.95 -21.94 12.17
CA TYR A 318 -13.81 -21.84 10.71
C TYR A 318 -13.57 -23.21 10.05
N TYR A 319 -13.94 -24.29 10.75
CA TYR A 319 -13.76 -25.67 10.31
C TYR A 319 -15.05 -26.48 10.46
N TYR A 320 -16.21 -25.83 10.29
CA TYR A 320 -17.48 -26.56 10.22
C TYR A 320 -17.54 -27.37 8.91
N LYS A 321 -18.38 -28.40 8.88
CA LYS A 321 -18.61 -29.19 7.66
C LYS A 321 -19.08 -28.33 6.48
N SER A 322 -19.79 -27.24 6.74
CA SER A 322 -20.21 -26.26 5.72
C SER A 322 -19.05 -25.46 5.11
N ASP A 323 -17.88 -25.43 5.75
CA ASP A 323 -16.71 -24.67 5.30
C ASP A 323 -15.76 -25.49 4.42
N THR A 324 -15.99 -26.79 4.31
CA THR A 324 -15.12 -27.72 3.59
C THR A 324 -14.85 -27.27 2.16
N ASP A 325 -15.89 -26.90 1.41
CA ASP A 325 -15.77 -26.49 0.01
C ASP A 325 -15.11 -25.10 -0.15
N ALA A 326 -15.12 -24.29 0.90
CA ALA A 326 -14.52 -22.96 0.92
C ALA A 326 -13.10 -22.94 1.51
N ASN A 327 -12.59 -24.08 1.95
CA ASN A 327 -11.28 -24.16 2.61
C ASN A 327 -10.14 -24.17 1.59
N LEU A 328 -9.32 -23.12 1.62
CA LEU A 328 -8.17 -22.93 0.72
C LEU A 328 -6.87 -23.50 1.27
N GLU A 329 -6.87 -24.06 2.49
CA GLU A 329 -5.66 -24.55 3.17
C GLU A 329 -5.06 -25.79 2.47
N TRP A 330 -5.85 -26.48 1.64
CA TRP A 330 -5.42 -27.68 0.91
C TRP A 330 -4.79 -27.38 -0.45
N THR A 331 -4.86 -26.15 -0.93
CA THR A 331 -4.38 -25.75 -2.27
C THR A 331 -2.85 -25.73 -2.38
N PHE A 332 -2.12 -25.74 -1.26
CA PHE A 332 -0.67 -25.57 -1.23
C PHE A 332 0.08 -26.89 -1.08
N SER A 333 1.31 -26.92 -1.63
CA SER A 333 2.17 -28.10 -1.57
C SER A 333 2.68 -28.39 -0.14
N GLU A 334 3.03 -29.64 0.15
CA GLU A 334 3.63 -30.03 1.43
C GLU A 334 4.98 -29.32 1.70
N GLY A 335 5.67 -28.87 0.66
CA GLY A 335 6.88 -28.06 0.81
C GLY A 335 6.58 -26.66 1.36
N GLU A 336 5.58 -25.98 0.79
CA GLU A 336 5.15 -24.65 1.23
C GLU A 336 4.57 -24.66 2.65
N LYS A 337 3.86 -25.74 3.01
CA LYS A 337 3.31 -25.92 4.36
C LYS A 337 4.38 -26.05 5.45
N LYS A 338 5.67 -26.20 5.14
CA LYS A 338 6.72 -26.20 6.19
C LYS A 338 7.02 -24.80 6.74
N ASP A 339 6.71 -23.76 5.98
CA ASP A 339 6.92 -22.37 6.37
C ASP A 339 5.73 -21.91 7.23
N LEU A 340 5.98 -21.59 8.50
CA LEU A 340 4.94 -21.17 9.44
C LEU A 340 4.26 -19.86 9.03
N GLU A 341 4.98 -18.93 8.38
CA GLU A 341 4.39 -17.68 7.88
C GLU A 341 3.44 -17.97 6.71
N VAL A 342 3.76 -18.97 5.89
CA VAL A 342 2.86 -19.45 4.83
C VAL A 342 1.62 -20.08 5.42
N GLN A 343 1.77 -20.96 6.41
CA GLN A 343 0.62 -21.57 7.08
C GLN A 343 -0.34 -20.51 7.63
N PHE A 344 0.19 -19.49 8.32
CA PHE A 344 -0.60 -18.39 8.84
C PHE A 344 -1.29 -17.60 7.71
N ALA A 345 -0.54 -17.20 6.68
CA ALA A 345 -1.08 -16.45 5.54
C ALA A 345 -2.25 -17.19 4.88
N VAL A 346 -2.07 -18.47 4.59
CA VAL A 346 -3.08 -19.30 3.96
C VAL A 346 -4.31 -19.48 4.85
N LYS A 347 -4.11 -19.66 6.16
CA LYS A 347 -5.20 -19.75 7.13
C LYS A 347 -6.07 -18.49 7.13
N MET A 348 -5.46 -17.31 7.18
CA MET A 348 -6.18 -16.04 7.17
C MET A 348 -6.96 -15.84 5.86
N ILE A 349 -6.33 -16.14 4.71
CA ILE A 349 -6.99 -16.10 3.40
C ILE A 349 -8.17 -17.07 3.33
N SER A 350 -8.00 -18.29 3.85
CA SER A 350 -9.03 -19.32 3.91
C SER A 350 -10.23 -18.89 4.76
N HIS A 351 -10.00 -18.27 5.93
CA HIS A 351 -11.08 -17.69 6.75
C HIS A 351 -11.89 -16.66 5.99
N ILE A 352 -11.25 -15.76 5.25
CA ILE A 352 -11.95 -14.79 4.40
C ILE A 352 -12.74 -15.49 3.29
N ASN A 353 -12.19 -16.53 2.64
CA ASN A 353 -12.92 -17.27 1.61
C ASN A 353 -14.16 -18.00 2.15
N LYS A 354 -14.08 -18.55 3.37
CA LYS A 354 -15.20 -19.14 4.09
C LYS A 354 -16.28 -18.11 4.38
N LEU A 355 -15.93 -16.91 4.83
CA LEU A 355 -16.88 -15.79 5.02
C LEU A 355 -17.52 -15.33 3.70
N ARG A 356 -16.76 -15.42 2.60
CA ARG A 356 -17.22 -15.14 1.24
C ARG A 356 -18.05 -16.27 0.63
N ASN A 357 -18.22 -17.40 1.33
CA ASN A 357 -18.92 -18.59 0.86
C ASN A 357 -18.39 -19.13 -0.48
N ASN A 358 -17.06 -19.13 -0.65
CA ASN A 358 -16.38 -19.58 -1.87
C ASN A 358 -16.83 -18.87 -3.16
N LYS A 359 -17.25 -17.60 -3.07
CA LYS A 359 -17.68 -16.80 -4.23
C LYS A 359 -16.57 -15.84 -4.68
N PRO A 360 -16.30 -15.74 -5.98
CA PRO A 360 -15.41 -14.70 -6.50
C PRO A 360 -16.09 -13.33 -6.40
N PHE A 361 -15.28 -12.31 -6.13
CA PHE A 361 -15.71 -10.92 -6.10
C PHE A 361 -14.79 -10.07 -6.99
N TYR A 362 -15.32 -8.99 -7.52
CA TYR A 362 -14.61 -8.12 -8.49
C TYR A 362 -14.52 -6.65 -8.03
N GLU A 363 -15.08 -6.34 -6.86
CA GLU A 363 -14.96 -5.06 -6.17
C GLU A 363 -14.77 -5.32 -4.67
N TYR A 364 -13.76 -4.71 -4.05
CA TYR A 364 -13.45 -4.91 -2.62
C TYR A 364 -14.61 -4.47 -1.73
N THR A 365 -15.27 -3.36 -2.07
CA THR A 365 -16.37 -2.81 -1.26
C THR A 365 -17.62 -3.69 -1.25
N GLU A 366 -17.71 -4.65 -2.18
CA GLU A 366 -18.83 -5.60 -2.27
C GLU A 366 -18.47 -7.02 -1.80
N SER A 367 -17.21 -7.23 -1.39
CA SER A 367 -16.64 -8.55 -1.09
C SER A 367 -17.07 -9.16 0.24
N GLY A 368 -17.82 -8.42 1.07
CA GLY A 368 -18.34 -8.90 2.36
C GLY A 368 -17.30 -8.96 3.47
N ALA A 369 -16.12 -9.54 3.21
CA ALA A 369 -15.04 -9.69 4.17
C ALA A 369 -13.67 -9.48 3.50
N ILE A 370 -12.74 -8.80 4.18
CA ILE A 370 -11.34 -8.62 3.75
C ILE A 370 -10.44 -8.66 4.99
N PHE A 371 -9.27 -9.30 4.87
CA PHE A 371 -8.22 -9.23 5.90
C PHE A 371 -7.28 -8.05 5.65
N ILE A 372 -7.04 -7.22 6.66
CA ILE A 372 -6.23 -6.00 6.59
C ILE A 372 -4.95 -6.23 7.39
N THR A 373 -3.81 -6.25 6.70
CA THR A 373 -2.51 -6.63 7.25
C THR A 373 -1.37 -5.93 6.52
N GLU A 374 -0.31 -5.57 7.23
CA GLU A 374 0.95 -5.10 6.62
C GLU A 374 1.96 -6.25 6.42
N THR A 375 1.59 -7.49 6.78
CA THR A 375 2.42 -8.67 6.56
C THR A 375 2.51 -9.01 5.07
N ARG A 376 3.67 -8.74 4.47
CA ARG A 376 3.97 -8.95 3.04
C ARG A 376 3.61 -10.36 2.56
N LYS A 377 3.94 -11.39 3.36
CA LYS A 377 3.69 -12.80 3.01
C LYS A 377 2.20 -13.09 2.84
N VAL A 378 1.35 -12.52 3.69
CA VAL A 378 -0.11 -12.68 3.61
C VAL A 378 -0.66 -12.04 2.34
N GLN A 379 -0.21 -10.82 2.03
CA GLN A 379 -0.62 -10.13 0.81
C GLN A 379 -0.14 -10.85 -0.46
N GLU A 380 1.07 -11.41 -0.45
CA GLU A 380 1.62 -12.21 -1.56
C GLU A 380 0.78 -13.46 -1.82
N TYR A 381 0.46 -14.22 -0.77
CA TYR A 381 -0.34 -15.43 -0.91
C TYR A 381 -1.80 -15.13 -1.28
N SER A 382 -2.32 -13.96 -0.87
CA SER A 382 -3.64 -13.46 -1.32
C SER A 382 -3.65 -13.25 -2.83
N ARG A 383 -2.62 -12.61 -3.41
CA ARG A 383 -2.47 -12.45 -4.86
C ARG A 383 -2.30 -13.79 -5.58
N LYS A 384 -1.41 -14.65 -5.08
CA LYS A 384 -1.18 -16.00 -5.64
C LYS A 384 -2.48 -16.80 -5.73
N MET A 385 -3.31 -16.75 -4.69
CA MET A 385 -4.60 -17.44 -4.68
C MET A 385 -5.59 -16.84 -5.70
N VAL A 386 -5.65 -15.52 -5.81
CA VAL A 386 -6.47 -14.85 -6.84
C VAL A 386 -6.06 -15.29 -8.24
N ASP A 387 -4.75 -15.34 -8.51
CA ASP A 387 -4.24 -15.74 -9.84
C ASP A 387 -4.61 -17.18 -10.17
N LEU A 388 -4.46 -18.11 -9.21
CA LEU A 388 -4.86 -19.50 -9.37
C LEU A 388 -6.35 -19.64 -9.71
N ILE A 389 -7.23 -19.02 -8.92
CA ILE A 389 -8.68 -19.10 -9.11
C ILE A 389 -9.11 -18.38 -10.40
N SER A 390 -8.51 -17.23 -10.71
CA SER A 390 -8.87 -16.47 -11.92
C SER A 390 -8.57 -17.25 -13.19
N ASN A 391 -7.48 -18.03 -13.20
CA ASN A 391 -7.13 -18.90 -14.32
C ASN A 391 -8.15 -20.04 -14.54
N GLU A 392 -8.85 -20.48 -13.49
CA GLU A 392 -9.89 -21.51 -13.60
C GLU A 392 -11.23 -20.94 -14.10
N ILE A 393 -11.60 -19.73 -13.67
CA ILE A 393 -12.94 -19.15 -13.91
C ILE A 393 -13.06 -18.43 -15.27
N SER A 394 -11.96 -18.18 -15.98
CA SER A 394 -11.94 -17.50 -17.31
C SER A 394 -12.73 -16.18 -17.34
N SER A 395 -12.61 -15.35 -16.30
CA SER A 395 -13.34 -14.08 -16.16
C SER A 395 -12.63 -12.91 -16.87
N GLU A 396 -13.37 -12.07 -17.59
CA GLU A 396 -12.87 -10.80 -18.15
C GLU A 396 -12.59 -9.74 -17.07
N LYS A 397 -13.15 -9.90 -15.87
CA LYS A 397 -12.94 -9.00 -14.72
C LYS A 397 -11.88 -9.55 -13.78
N LYS A 398 -11.03 -8.65 -13.29
CA LYS A 398 -10.02 -8.93 -12.25
C LYS A 398 -10.71 -9.22 -10.92
N MET A 399 -10.48 -10.41 -10.37
CA MET A 399 -10.95 -10.79 -9.03
C MET A 399 -10.18 -10.02 -7.94
N VAL A 400 -10.87 -9.69 -6.84
CA VAL A 400 -10.26 -9.00 -5.70
C VAL A 400 -9.66 -9.97 -4.69
N GLY A 401 -8.57 -9.53 -4.06
CA GLY A 401 -7.84 -10.28 -3.05
C GLY A 401 -8.62 -10.58 -1.78
N TYR A 402 -8.05 -11.48 -0.99
CA TYR A 402 -8.54 -11.85 0.34
C TYR A 402 -7.93 -10.99 1.44
N ALA A 403 -6.67 -10.57 1.23
CA ALA A 403 -5.92 -9.69 2.11
C ALA A 403 -5.28 -8.52 1.34
N ILE A 404 -5.30 -7.33 1.95
CA ILE A 404 -4.70 -6.08 1.45
C ILE A 404 -4.15 -5.23 2.60
N SER A 405 -3.30 -4.24 2.30
CA SER A 405 -2.81 -3.28 3.29
C SER A 405 -3.90 -2.32 3.78
N MET A 406 -3.66 -1.71 4.93
CA MET A 406 -4.50 -0.63 5.47
C MET A 406 -4.55 0.55 4.50
N GLY A 407 -3.39 0.94 3.94
CA GLY A 407 -3.31 2.01 2.95
C GLY A 407 -4.18 1.74 1.72
N MET A 408 -4.19 0.49 1.23
CA MET A 408 -4.97 0.12 0.05
C MET A 408 -6.48 0.19 0.31
N ILE A 409 -6.98 -0.33 1.44
CA ILE A 409 -8.42 -0.23 1.75
C ILE A 409 -8.84 1.22 2.02
N THR A 410 -7.97 2.04 2.64
CA THR A 410 -8.20 3.49 2.81
C THR A 410 -8.37 4.16 1.46
N ASN A 411 -7.49 3.88 0.49
CA ASN A 411 -7.58 4.45 -0.86
C ASN A 411 -8.86 4.03 -1.58
N ILE A 412 -9.24 2.76 -1.47
CA ILE A 412 -10.47 2.22 -2.08
C ILE A 412 -11.72 2.87 -1.47
N LEU A 413 -11.80 2.95 -0.13
CA LEU A 413 -12.93 3.56 0.55
C LEU A 413 -13.00 5.06 0.27
N TRP A 414 -11.86 5.76 0.31
CA TRP A 414 -11.80 7.16 -0.05
C TRP A 414 -12.32 7.37 -1.48
N TYR A 415 -11.85 6.59 -2.44
CA TYR A 415 -12.32 6.68 -3.82
C TYR A 415 -13.84 6.43 -3.92
N LYS A 416 -14.34 5.38 -3.25
CA LYS A 416 -15.75 4.99 -3.27
C LYS A 416 -16.67 6.04 -2.61
N LEU A 417 -16.22 6.67 -1.54
CA LEU A 417 -17.04 7.55 -0.69
C LEU A 417 -16.94 9.03 -1.08
N SER A 418 -15.75 9.50 -1.45
CA SER A 418 -15.41 10.93 -1.54
C SER A 418 -15.93 11.63 -2.80
N LYS A 419 -16.88 11.03 -3.55
CA LYS A 419 -17.33 11.53 -4.86
C LYS A 419 -16.11 11.91 -5.71
N GLY A 420 -15.19 10.97 -6.01
CA GLY A 420 -13.80 11.09 -6.51
C GLY A 420 -13.41 12.13 -7.59
N PHE A 421 -14.29 13.07 -7.92
CA PHE A 421 -14.12 14.26 -8.73
C PHE A 421 -14.59 15.50 -7.92
N GLY A 422 -13.65 16.35 -7.50
CA GLY A 422 -13.94 17.65 -6.87
C GLY A 422 -13.67 17.77 -5.36
N ASN A 423 -13.22 16.71 -4.68
CA ASN A 423 -12.69 16.79 -3.31
C ASN A 423 -11.17 16.59 -3.32
N ASN A 424 -10.43 17.57 -2.80
CA ASN A 424 -8.96 17.56 -2.73
C ASN A 424 -8.44 17.10 -1.35
N ASP A 425 -9.31 16.67 -0.44
CA ASP A 425 -8.93 16.14 0.89
C ASP A 425 -8.55 14.65 0.79
N PHE A 426 -7.37 14.41 0.24
CA PHE A 426 -6.76 13.10 0.05
C PHE A 426 -6.25 12.51 1.38
N PRO A 427 -6.29 11.16 1.60
CA PRO A 427 -5.80 10.57 2.85
C PRO A 427 -4.30 10.77 3.06
N GLN A 428 -3.85 10.77 4.32
CA GLN A 428 -2.45 11.12 4.67
C GLN A 428 -1.41 10.13 4.13
N ASN A 429 -1.80 8.89 3.82
CA ASN A 429 -0.91 7.89 3.22
C ASN A 429 -0.38 8.30 1.85
N ILE A 430 -0.94 9.32 1.20
CA ILE A 430 -0.46 9.87 -0.07
C ILE A 430 0.80 10.71 0.09
N ASN A 431 1.03 11.29 1.26
CA ASN A 431 2.17 12.14 1.50
C ASN A 431 3.48 11.37 1.27
N SER A 432 4.25 11.76 0.25
CA SER A 432 5.48 11.06 -0.16
C SER A 432 6.56 11.12 0.91
N VAL A 433 6.65 12.24 1.65
CA VAL A 433 7.61 12.40 2.75
C VAL A 433 7.24 11.50 3.93
N LEU A 434 5.95 11.43 4.25
CA LEU A 434 5.46 10.53 5.30
C LEU A 434 5.75 9.06 4.94
N LYS A 435 5.51 8.68 3.68
CA LYS A 435 5.87 7.35 3.17
C LYS A 435 7.37 7.09 3.32
N ALA A 436 8.22 8.04 2.94
CA ALA A 436 9.67 7.89 3.07
C ALA A 436 10.11 7.67 4.52
N LYS A 437 9.54 8.40 5.47
CA LYS A 437 9.78 8.20 6.90
C LYS A 437 9.36 6.80 7.36
N ILE A 438 8.20 6.30 6.93
CA ILE A 438 7.72 4.96 7.28
C ILE A 438 8.65 3.87 6.73
N VAL A 439 9.05 3.97 5.46
CA VAL A 439 9.95 2.99 4.83
C VAL A 439 11.30 2.94 5.55
N LEU A 440 11.89 4.10 5.87
CA LEU A 440 13.15 4.14 6.60
C LEU A 440 13.02 3.66 8.04
N SER A 441 11.95 4.02 8.75
CA SER A 441 11.69 3.54 10.11
C SER A 441 11.63 2.01 10.16
N ASN A 442 10.98 1.38 9.17
CA ASN A 442 10.95 -0.07 9.05
C ASN A 442 12.35 -0.66 8.77
N LEU A 443 13.13 -0.03 7.88
CA LEU A 443 14.49 -0.47 7.55
C LEU A 443 15.44 -0.36 8.75
N ILE A 444 15.39 0.78 9.45
CA ILE A 444 16.16 1.04 10.67
C ILE A 444 15.78 0.01 11.74
N SER A 445 14.49 -0.24 11.96
CA SER A 445 14.03 -1.25 12.92
C SER A 445 14.54 -2.67 12.60
N GLN A 446 14.55 -3.06 11.32
CA GLN A 446 15.10 -4.35 10.88
C GLN A 446 16.61 -4.44 11.14
N ASN A 447 17.36 -3.37 10.82
CA ASN A 447 18.80 -3.31 11.06
C ASN A 447 19.14 -3.32 12.55
N VAL A 448 18.38 -2.58 13.38
CA VAL A 448 18.52 -2.61 14.84
C VAL A 448 18.28 -4.02 15.37
N SER A 449 17.20 -4.71 14.93
CA SER A 449 16.93 -6.08 15.36
C SER A 449 18.05 -7.04 14.97
N LYS A 450 18.58 -6.92 13.74
CA LYS A 450 19.70 -7.74 13.27
C LYS A 450 20.96 -7.51 14.11
N LYS A 451 21.33 -6.24 14.35
CA LYS A 451 22.49 -5.87 15.17
C LYS A 451 22.34 -6.28 16.63
N PHE A 452 21.13 -6.23 17.18
CA PHE A 452 20.84 -6.74 18.51
C PHE A 452 21.13 -8.25 18.60
N ASP A 453 20.65 -9.04 17.63
CA ASP A 453 20.88 -10.48 17.61
C ASP A 453 22.36 -10.83 17.38
N GLU A 454 23.07 -10.08 16.53
CA GLU A 454 24.53 -10.19 16.35
C GLU A 454 25.29 -9.93 17.67
N CYS A 455 24.96 -8.84 18.39
CA CYS A 455 25.59 -8.51 19.68
C CYS A 455 25.36 -9.60 20.73
N LYS A 456 24.13 -10.13 20.80
CA LYS A 456 23.78 -11.22 21.72
C LYS A 456 24.59 -12.49 21.42
N GLN A 457 24.73 -12.85 20.15
CA GLN A 457 25.53 -14.01 19.75
C GLN A 457 27.02 -13.82 20.05
N ALA A 458 27.56 -12.63 19.78
CA ALA A 458 28.96 -12.32 20.07
C ALA A 458 29.26 -12.39 21.58
N TYR A 459 28.37 -11.87 22.43
CA TYR A 459 28.47 -12.04 23.88
C TYR A 459 28.42 -13.51 24.31
N GLN A 460 27.49 -14.30 23.75
CA GLN A 460 27.41 -15.74 24.04
C GLN A 460 28.66 -16.53 23.62
N LYS A 461 29.40 -16.05 22.62
CA LYS A 461 30.68 -16.64 22.18
C LYS A 461 31.88 -16.12 22.97
N GLY A 462 31.71 -15.17 23.88
CA GLY A 462 32.79 -14.52 24.61
C GLY A 462 33.60 -13.51 23.78
N GLU A 463 33.08 -13.09 22.63
CA GLU A 463 33.71 -12.08 21.76
C GLU A 463 33.46 -10.64 22.28
N LEU A 464 32.47 -10.47 23.17
CA LEU A 464 32.15 -9.20 23.84
C LEU A 464 32.11 -9.41 25.34
N ASP A 465 32.61 -8.43 26.08
CA ASP A 465 32.36 -8.32 27.51
C ASP A 465 31.00 -7.63 27.81
N GLU A 466 30.63 -7.60 29.09
CA GLU A 466 29.36 -7.03 29.55
C GLU A 466 29.27 -5.52 29.31
N GLN A 467 30.37 -4.78 29.46
CA GLN A 467 30.39 -3.32 29.24
C GLN A 467 30.23 -2.99 27.76
N GLN A 468 30.91 -3.73 26.89
CA GLN A 468 30.80 -3.63 25.44
C GLN A 468 29.39 -4.00 24.96
N LEU A 469 28.79 -5.05 25.52
CA LEU A 469 27.40 -5.40 25.22
C LEU A 469 26.45 -4.26 25.64
N ALA A 470 26.60 -3.74 26.87
CA ALA A 470 25.75 -2.67 27.37
C ALA A 470 25.85 -1.40 26.51
N ALA A 471 27.07 -0.97 26.16
CA ALA A 471 27.30 0.20 25.31
C ALA A 471 26.67 0.03 23.92
N ARG A 472 26.88 -1.13 23.28
CA ARG A 472 26.28 -1.43 21.96
C ARG A 472 24.75 -1.45 22.01
N LEU A 473 24.17 -2.01 23.07
CA LEU A 473 22.72 -2.03 23.25
C LEU A 473 22.13 -0.65 23.52
N LEU A 474 22.85 0.23 24.22
CA LEU A 474 22.45 1.63 24.42
C LEU A 474 22.45 2.39 23.09
N ALA A 475 23.51 2.30 22.29
CA ALA A 475 23.59 2.96 20.99
C ALA A 475 22.48 2.49 20.02
N LEU A 476 22.13 1.20 20.04
CA LEU A 476 21.01 0.68 19.25
C LEU A 476 19.65 1.26 19.68
N ARG A 477 19.46 1.53 20.98
CA ARG A 477 18.21 2.11 21.51
C ARG A 477 18.00 3.57 21.12
N GLU A 478 19.06 4.29 20.81
CA GLU A 478 19.03 5.70 20.41
C GLU A 478 18.67 5.88 18.92
N LYS A 479 18.60 4.81 18.14
CA LYS A 479 18.21 4.89 16.72
C LYS A 479 16.76 5.34 16.56
N ALA A 480 16.52 6.18 15.54
CA ALA A 480 15.20 6.69 15.17
C ALA A 480 14.32 5.60 14.52
N VAL A 481 13.76 4.72 15.36
CA VAL A 481 12.93 3.59 14.93
C VAL A 481 11.48 4.00 14.61
N LYS A 482 11.03 5.20 15.01
CA LYS A 482 9.69 5.70 14.66
C LYS A 482 9.73 6.65 13.47
N PRO A 483 8.70 6.68 12.60
CA PRO A 483 8.66 7.58 11.47
C PRO A 483 8.74 9.06 11.88
N GLU A 484 8.08 9.45 12.98
CA GLU A 484 8.11 10.81 13.52
C GLU A 484 9.51 11.28 13.95
N ASP A 485 10.39 10.34 14.35
CA ASP A 485 11.73 10.65 14.84
C ASP A 485 12.72 10.89 13.67
N ILE A 486 12.36 10.57 12.43
CA ILE A 486 13.24 10.71 11.26
C ILE A 486 13.09 12.11 10.66
N THR A 487 14.21 12.82 10.55
CA THR A 487 14.32 14.20 10.05
C THR A 487 15.45 14.31 9.05
N THR A 488 15.52 15.43 8.31
CA THR A 488 16.63 15.73 7.39
C THR A 488 17.98 15.77 8.12
N ASP A 489 17.98 16.25 9.37
CA ASP A 489 19.18 16.50 10.16
C ASP A 489 19.78 15.22 10.73
N ASN A 490 18.95 14.28 11.21
CA ASN A 490 19.42 13.03 11.82
C ASN A 490 19.43 11.83 10.87
N LEU A 491 19.14 12.03 9.58
CA LEU A 491 18.98 10.95 8.60
C LEU A 491 20.26 10.10 8.46
N GLU A 492 21.41 10.74 8.32
CA GLU A 492 22.71 10.07 8.13
C GLU A 492 23.08 9.24 9.36
N ASP A 493 22.94 9.82 10.56
CA ASP A 493 23.20 9.12 11.81
C ASP A 493 22.23 7.96 12.04
N SER A 494 20.96 8.12 11.67
CA SER A 494 19.94 7.08 11.82
C SER A 494 20.19 5.87 10.93
N LEU A 495 20.77 6.09 9.74
CA LEU A 495 21.11 5.03 8.78
C LEU A 495 22.50 4.42 9.02
N ASN A 496 23.35 5.05 9.84
CA ASN A 496 24.69 4.57 10.10
C ASN A 496 24.71 3.43 11.13
N PHE A 497 25.05 2.21 10.70
CA PHE A 497 25.22 1.04 11.56
C PHE A 497 26.68 0.55 11.64
N ASP A 498 27.65 1.39 11.25
CA ASP A 498 29.07 1.05 11.31
C ASP A 498 29.58 0.98 12.74
N SER A 499 30.40 -0.04 13.01
CA SER A 499 30.91 -0.35 14.36
C SER A 499 31.79 0.74 14.97
N LYS A 500 32.37 1.64 14.16
CA LYS A 500 33.23 2.74 14.62
C LYS A 500 32.48 3.92 15.24
N HIS A 501 31.16 3.99 15.06
CA HIS A 501 30.29 5.01 15.65
C HIS A 501 29.42 4.47 16.80
N ILE A 502 29.62 3.20 17.17
CA ILE A 502 28.95 2.53 18.29
C ILE A 502 29.96 2.28 19.44
N GLU A 503 31.15 2.90 19.37
CA GLU A 503 32.19 2.88 20.43
C GLU A 503 32.02 4.00 21.45
#